data_AF-A0A8T5BHE1-F1
#
_entry.id   AF-A0A8T5BHE1-F1
#
_cell.length_a   1.000
_cell.length_b   1.000
_cell.length_c   1.000
_cell.angle_alpha   90.00
_cell.angle_beta   90.00
_cell.angle_gamma   90.00
#
_symmetry.space_group_name_H-M   'P 1'
#
loop_
_entity.id
_entity.type
_entity.pdbx_description
1 polymer ?
#
loop_
_entity_poly.entity_id
_entity_poly.type
_entity_poly.pdbx_seq_one_letter_code
_entity_poly.pdbx_strand_id
1 'polypeptide(L)'
;ILTNDGRIFFVDLEQAERGGDKSWDIAEFLCYAGHYASFSPVKVAETITREFLSGYLEAGGEIRNVKRSLSPRYLKVFSFFTPPHTLLIIVNTCRKMLETKTYNVADNIN
;
A
#
# COMPACT_ATOMS: atom_id res chain seq x y z
N ILE A 1 -1.43 -16.77 -4.86
CA ILE A 1 -0.37 -17.76 -5.16
C ILE A 1 0.66 -17.13 -6.09
N LEU A 2 1.95 -17.24 -5.74
CA LEU A 2 3.07 -16.88 -6.63
C LEU A 2 3.60 -18.18 -7.25
N THR A 3 3.68 -18.23 -8.57
CA THR A 3 4.21 -19.37 -9.31
C THR A 3 5.71 -19.22 -9.56
N ASN A 4 6.39 -20.33 -9.88
CA ASN A 4 7.84 -20.32 -10.14
C ASN A 4 8.25 -19.43 -11.32
N ASP A 5 7.33 -19.16 -12.26
CA ASP A 5 7.57 -18.25 -13.39
C ASP A 5 7.14 -16.80 -13.10
N GLY A 6 6.85 -16.48 -11.83
CA GLY A 6 6.57 -15.13 -11.37
C GLY A 6 5.13 -14.66 -11.58
N ARG A 7 4.22 -15.51 -12.07
CA ARG A 7 2.80 -15.14 -12.20
C ARG A 7 2.09 -15.16 -10.85
N ILE A 8 1.22 -14.17 -10.65
CA ILE A 8 0.40 -14.01 -9.46
C ILE A 8 -1.03 -14.42 -9.78
N PHE A 9 -1.58 -15.32 -8.97
CA PHE A 9 -2.98 -15.71 -9.01
C PHE A 9 -3.66 -15.29 -7.71
N PHE A 10 -4.69 -14.45 -7.82
CA PHE A 10 -5.58 -14.17 -6.69
C PHE A 10 -6.43 -15.41 -6.44
N VAL A 11 -6.36 -15.89 -5.19
CA VAL A 11 -7.19 -16.98 -4.69
C VAL A 11 -8.04 -16.41 -3.57
N ASP A 12 -9.15 -17.08 -3.28
CA ASP A 12 -10.12 -16.65 -2.28
C ASP A 12 -10.78 -15.29 -2.63
N LEU A 13 -11.85 -15.37 -3.43
CA LEU A 13 -12.56 -14.21 -3.97
C LEU A 13 -13.92 -14.01 -3.29
N GLU A 14 -14.16 -14.61 -2.12
CA GLU A 14 -15.45 -14.52 -1.45
C GLU A 14 -15.81 -13.09 -1.02
N GLN A 15 -14.81 -12.24 -0.74
CA GLN A 15 -14.97 -10.82 -0.42
C GLN A 15 -14.72 -9.90 -1.63
N ALA A 16 -14.49 -10.44 -2.83
CA ALA A 16 -14.19 -9.62 -4.00
C ALA A 16 -15.47 -8.96 -4.55
N GLU A 17 -15.41 -7.65 -4.79
CA GLU A 17 -16.54 -6.90 -5.33
C GLU A 17 -16.19 -6.09 -6.58
N ARG A 18 -17.18 -5.86 -7.45
CA ARG A 18 -17.02 -4.98 -8.62
C ARG A 18 -17.27 -3.54 -8.22
N GLY A 19 -16.31 -2.66 -8.54
CA GLY A 19 -16.42 -1.23 -8.22
C GLY A 19 -16.20 -0.91 -6.74
N GLY A 20 -15.53 -1.81 -6.01
CA GLY A 20 -15.24 -1.64 -4.60
C GLY A 20 -14.27 -0.50 -4.27
N ASP A 21 -13.99 -0.37 -2.97
CA ASP A 21 -13.12 0.69 -2.47
C ASP A 21 -11.63 0.36 -2.67
N LYS A 22 -11.09 0.65 -3.86
CA LYS A 22 -9.66 0.46 -4.17
C LYS A 22 -8.69 1.07 -3.14
N SER A 23 -9.12 2.10 -2.41
CA SER A 23 -8.28 2.73 -1.38
C SER A 23 -8.26 1.90 -0.10
N TRP A 24 -9.33 1.17 0.18
CA TRP A 24 -9.38 0.14 1.21
C TRP A 24 -8.42 -1.00 0.86
N ASP A 25 -8.45 -1.53 -0.37
CA ASP A 25 -7.56 -2.63 -0.79
C ASP A 25 -6.08 -2.30 -0.58
N ILE A 26 -5.67 -1.07 -0.90
CA ILE A 26 -4.30 -0.58 -0.66
C ILE A 26 -3.99 -0.53 0.84
N ALA A 27 -4.91 0.02 1.65
CA ALA A 27 -4.70 0.13 3.09
C ALA A 27 -4.62 -1.26 3.74
N GLU A 28 -5.53 -2.15 3.36
CA GLU A 28 -5.62 -3.52 3.84
C GLU A 28 -4.35 -4.31 3.50
N PHE A 29 -3.93 -4.31 2.24
CA PHE A 29 -2.71 -4.99 1.81
C PHE A 29 -1.49 -4.51 2.61
N LEU A 30 -1.28 -3.19 2.69
CA LEU A 30 -0.11 -2.63 3.37
C LEU A 30 -0.14 -2.90 4.87
N CYS A 31 -1.29 -2.76 5.52
CA CYS A 31 -1.41 -2.99 6.95
C CYS A 31 -1.23 -4.48 7.31
N TYR A 32 -1.81 -5.40 6.54
CA TYR A 32 -1.60 -6.83 6.75
C TYR A 32 -0.16 -7.24 6.46
N ALA A 33 0.44 -6.79 5.35
CA ALA A 33 1.84 -7.09 5.05
C ALA A 33 2.78 -6.54 6.14
N GLY A 34 2.50 -5.34 6.64
CA GLY A 34 3.18 -4.75 7.79
C GLY A 34 3.01 -5.58 9.05
N HIS A 35 1.79 -6.01 9.37
CA HIS A 35 1.51 -6.85 10.53
C HIS A 35 2.36 -8.12 10.52
N TYR A 36 2.41 -8.85 9.40
CA TYR A 36 3.27 -10.03 9.28
C TYR A 36 4.77 -9.71 9.29
N ALA A 37 5.15 -8.51 8.88
CA ALA A 37 6.53 -8.02 8.95
C ALA A 37 6.89 -7.36 10.30
N SER A 38 6.01 -7.38 11.32
CA SER A 38 6.19 -6.60 12.57
C SER A 38 7.46 -6.91 13.35
N PHE A 39 7.99 -8.14 13.24
CA PHE A 39 9.23 -8.55 13.90
C PHE A 39 10.45 -8.51 12.97
N SER A 40 10.25 -8.08 11.72
CA SER A 40 11.33 -7.86 10.77
C SER A 40 11.96 -6.48 10.98
N PRO A 41 13.17 -6.25 10.47
CA PRO A 41 13.75 -4.92 10.44
C PRO A 41 12.81 -3.91 9.78
N VAL A 42 12.76 -2.68 10.30
CA VAL A 42 11.93 -1.56 9.79
C VAL A 42 12.00 -1.39 8.27
N LYS A 43 13.20 -1.60 7.70
CA LYS A 43 13.47 -1.52 6.26
C LYS A 43 12.61 -2.47 5.42
N VAL A 44 12.15 -3.58 5.99
CA VAL A 44 11.27 -4.54 5.31
C VAL A 44 9.90 -3.94 5.07
N ALA A 45 9.25 -3.37 6.09
CA ALA A 45 7.95 -2.70 5.93
C ALA A 45 8.04 -1.51 4.96
N GLU A 46 9.12 -0.74 5.05
CA GLU A 46 9.39 0.35 4.11
C GLU A 46 9.55 -0.16 2.67
N THR A 47 10.31 -1.24 2.48
CA THR A 47 10.55 -1.82 1.15
C THR A 47 9.27 -2.40 0.56
N ILE A 48 8.50 -3.18 1.31
CA ILE A 48 7.20 -3.69 0.86
C ILE A 48 6.29 -2.54 0.42
N THR A 49 6.18 -1.50 1.26
CA THR A 49 5.33 -0.34 0.95
C THR A 49 5.78 0.34 -0.34
N ARG A 50 7.09 0.55 -0.50
CA ARG A 50 7.65 1.21 -1.68
C ARG A 50 7.45 0.39 -2.95
N GLU A 51 7.84 -0.88 -2.95
CA GLU A 51 7.75 -1.72 -4.15
C GLU A 51 6.28 -1.95 -4.56
N PHE A 52 5.37 -2.15 -3.60
CA PHE A 52 3.95 -2.29 -3.89
C PHE A 52 3.37 -1.03 -4.53
N LEU A 53 3.62 0.15 -3.95
CA LEU A 53 3.08 1.40 -4.49
C LEU A 53 3.68 1.77 -5.85
N SER A 54 4.98 1.51 -6.06
CA SER A 54 5.60 1.68 -7.38
C SER A 54 4.90 0.80 -8.42
N GLY A 55 4.77 -0.50 -8.14
CA GLY A 55 4.08 -1.43 -9.04
C GLY A 55 2.61 -1.08 -9.28
N TYR A 56 1.88 -0.67 -8.23
CA TYR A 56 0.49 -0.22 -8.35
C TYR A 56 0.35 0.96 -9.32
N LEU A 57 1.21 1.98 -9.19
CA LEU A 57 1.17 3.16 -10.04
C LEU A 57 1.64 2.86 -11.47
N GLU A 58 2.69 2.05 -11.63
CA GLU A 58 3.19 1.61 -12.94
C GLU A 58 2.16 0.79 -13.72
N ALA A 59 1.34 0.00 -13.02
CA ALA A 59 0.22 -0.74 -13.60
C ALA A 59 -1.00 0.15 -13.93
N GLY A 60 -0.91 1.48 -13.79
CA GLY A 60 -1.98 2.43 -14.09
C GLY A 60 -2.93 2.72 -12.92
N GLY A 61 -2.55 2.33 -11.70
CA GLY A 61 -3.31 2.66 -10.49
C GLY A 61 -3.37 4.18 -10.23
N GLU A 62 -4.50 4.64 -9.69
CA GLU A 62 -4.70 6.07 -9.46
C GLU A 62 -4.03 6.55 -8.15
N ILE A 63 -3.22 7.60 -8.25
CA ILE A 63 -2.57 8.23 -7.09
C ILE A 63 -3.57 8.70 -6.01
N ARG A 64 -4.80 9.05 -6.41
CA ARG A 64 -5.86 9.44 -5.46
C ARG A 64 -6.25 8.31 -4.52
N ASN A 65 -6.20 7.05 -4.98
CA ASN A 65 -6.48 5.89 -4.13
C ASN A 65 -5.40 5.71 -3.07
N VAL A 66 -4.13 5.92 -3.44
CA VAL A 66 -3.00 5.93 -2.49
C VAL A 66 -3.14 7.06 -1.47
N LYS A 67 -3.57 8.25 -1.89
CA LYS A 67 -3.83 9.36 -0.95
C LYS A 67 -4.96 9.01 0.04
N ARG A 68 -6.03 8.40 -0.45
CA ARG A 68 -7.21 8.05 0.35
C ARG A 68 -6.96 6.85 1.28
N SER A 69 -6.07 5.93 0.92
CA SER A 69 -5.68 4.77 1.76
C SER A 69 -5.04 5.18 3.09
N LEU A 70 -4.50 6.40 3.18
CA LEU A 70 -3.95 6.98 4.41
C LEU A 70 -5.01 7.54 5.37
N SER A 71 -6.29 7.45 5.03
CA SER A 71 -7.35 8.01 5.87
C SER A 71 -7.48 7.26 7.20
N PRO A 72 -7.71 7.97 8.33
CA PRO A 72 -7.86 7.35 9.65
C PRO A 72 -8.95 6.28 9.72
N ARG A 73 -9.98 6.39 8.87
CA ARG A 73 -11.08 5.40 8.80
C ARG A 73 -10.60 3.99 8.47
N TYR A 74 -9.50 3.85 7.73
CA TYR A 74 -8.94 2.54 7.39
C TYR A 74 -7.89 2.12 8.42
N LEU A 75 -6.95 3.00 8.74
CA LEU A 75 -5.83 2.70 9.64
C LEU A 75 -6.30 2.27 11.03
N LYS A 76 -7.42 2.83 11.53
CA LYS A 76 -8.01 2.46 12.82
C LYS A 76 -8.47 1.00 12.88
N VAL A 77 -8.79 0.37 11.75
CA VAL A 77 -9.19 -1.05 11.72
C VAL A 77 -7.99 -1.92 12.09
N PHE A 78 -6.80 -1.51 11.65
CA PHE A 78 -5.56 -2.25 11.84
C PHE A 78 -4.82 -1.90 13.13
N SER A 79 -5.16 -0.80 13.81
CA SER A 79 -4.48 -0.40 15.05
C SER A 79 -4.62 -1.38 16.21
N PHE A 80 -5.59 -2.31 16.13
CA PHE A 80 -5.73 -3.37 17.12
C PHE A 80 -4.71 -4.51 16.92
N PHE A 81 -4.32 -4.80 15.68
CA PHE A 81 -3.46 -5.95 15.34
C PHE A 81 -2.06 -5.55 14.90
N THR A 82 -1.90 -4.36 14.31
CA THR A 82 -0.63 -3.89 13.74
C THR A 82 0.06 -2.94 14.71
N PRO A 83 1.31 -3.19 15.11
CA PRO A 83 2.04 -2.32 16.01
C PRO A 83 2.09 -0.87 15.50
N PRO A 84 1.94 0.15 16.37
CA PRO A 84 1.89 1.56 15.96
C PRO A 84 3.12 2.01 15.17
N HIS A 85 4.30 1.50 15.50
CA HIS A 85 5.53 1.83 14.79
C HIS A 85 5.50 1.35 13.33
N THR A 86 4.99 0.15 13.07
CA THR A 86 4.82 -0.41 11.72
C THR A 86 3.84 0.41 10.89
N LEU A 87 2.68 0.74 11.47
CA LEU A 87 1.70 1.62 10.82
C LEU A 87 2.31 2.98 10.46
N LEU A 88 3.10 3.56 11.38
CA LEU A 88 3.76 4.83 11.14
C LEU A 88 4.79 4.76 10.00
N ILE A 89 5.55 3.66 9.91
CA ILE A 89 6.50 3.42 8.80
C ILE A 89 5.76 3.39 7.48
N ILE A 90 4.68 2.60 7.38
CA ILE A 90 3.85 2.50 6.17
C ILE A 90 3.35 3.89 5.76
N VAL A 91 2.72 4.62 6.69
CA VAL A 91 2.14 5.94 6.43
C VAL A 91 3.20 6.93 5.96
N ASN A 92 4.36 6.95 6.61
CA ASN A 92 5.44 7.87 6.26
C ASN A 92 6.04 7.53 4.89
N THR A 93 6.21 6.25 4.56
CA THR A 93 6.69 5.82 3.25
C THR A 93 5.70 6.20 2.15
N CYS A 94 4.41 5.97 2.35
CA CYS A 94 3.37 6.43 1.41
C CYS A 94 3.44 7.94 1.18
N ARG A 95 3.54 8.75 2.24
CA ARG A 95 3.63 10.22 2.15
C ARG A 95 4.84 10.67 1.33
N LYS A 96 6.03 10.13 1.65
CA LYS A 96 7.25 10.43 0.90
C LYS A 96 7.10 10.13 -0.59
N MET A 97 6.52 8.98 -0.94
CA MET A 97 6.30 8.62 -2.35
C MET A 97 5.30 9.54 -3.06
N LEU A 98 4.23 9.93 -2.36
CA LEU A 98 3.24 10.88 -2.88
C LEU A 98 3.84 12.26 -3.11
N GLU A 99 4.72 12.72 -2.23
CA GLU A 99 5.48 13.96 -2.38
C GLU A 99 6.36 13.87 -3.64
N THR A 100 7.25 12.88 -3.73
CA THR A 100 8.16 12.70 -4.88
C THR A 100 7.42 12.62 -6.21
N LYS A 101 6.30 11.89 -6.29
CA LYS A 101 5.51 11.78 -7.53
C LYS A 101 4.74 13.08 -7.86
N THR A 102 4.34 13.86 -6.86
CA THR A 102 3.70 15.16 -7.10
C THR A 102 4.68 16.15 -7.72
N TYR A 103 5.94 16.17 -7.25
CA TYR A 103 7.01 17.00 -7.85
C TYR A 103 7.27 16.61 -9.31
N ASN A 104 7.44 15.32 -9.61
CA ASN A 104 7.68 14.86 -10.98
C ASN A 104 6.55 15.18 -11.97
N VAL A 105 5.30 15.30 -11.51
CA VAL A 105 4.17 15.70 -12.38
C VAL A 105 4.20 17.20 -12.64
N ALA A 106 4.55 18.03 -11.65
CA ALA A 106 4.66 19.48 -11.81
C ALA A 106 5.80 19.88 -12.78
N ASP A 107 6.90 19.13 -12.77
CA ASP A 107 8.06 19.40 -13.64
C ASP A 107 7.86 18.94 -15.10
N ASN A 108 6.88 18.08 -15.39
CA ASN A 108 6.55 17.63 -16.75
C ASN A 108 5.52 18.54 -17.48
N ILE A 109 5.11 19.66 -16.85
CA ILE A 109 4.13 20.61 -17.39
C ILE A 109 4.79 21.98 -17.70
N ASN A 110 6.11 22.11 -17.48
CA ASN A 110 6.92 23.27 -17.87
C ASN A 110 7.91 22.90 -18.98
#